data_AF-V5WFA3-F1
#
_entry.id   AF-V5WFA3-F1
#
_cell.length_a   1.000
_cell.length_b   1.000
_cell.length_c   1.000
_cell.angle_alpha   90.00
_cell.angle_beta   90.00
_cell.angle_gamma   90.00
#
_symmetry.space_group_name_H-M   'P 1'
#
loop_
_entity.id
_entity.type
_entity.pdbx_description
1 polymer ?
#
loop_
_entity_poly.entity_id
_entity_poly.type
_entity_poly.pdbx_seq_one_letter_code
_entity_poly.pdbx_strand_id
1 'polypeptide(L)'
;MVTSLFRYERIKTTKTKAMEIRRTAEKMITRAKEDSVHNRRMVGRRIKDKEILSKLFTDLGPRFKERNGGYTRVYKLGQRQGDAAEMVILELVDRSTEE
;
A
#
# COMPACT_ATOMS: atom_id res chain seq x y z
N MET A 1 -4.10 6.93 5.44
CA MET A 1 -4.63 5.95 4.47
C MET A 1 -3.57 5.03 3.88
N VAL A 2 -2.40 5.51 3.45
CA VAL A 2 -1.30 4.61 3.02
C VAL A 2 -0.91 3.65 4.14
N THR A 3 -0.83 4.14 5.38
CA THR A 3 -0.65 3.31 6.58
C THR A 3 -1.73 2.23 6.70
N SER A 4 -2.98 2.56 6.39
CA SER A 4 -4.11 1.61 6.40
C SER A 4 -3.97 0.55 5.32
N LEU A 5 -3.48 0.90 4.12
CA LEU A 5 -3.17 -0.06 3.07
C LEU A 5 -2.11 -1.07 3.54
N PHE A 6 -1.04 -0.63 4.19
CA PHE A 6 -0.01 -1.56 4.68
C PHE A 6 -0.45 -2.35 5.91
N ARG A 7 -1.33 -1.78 6.74
CA ARG A 7 -1.91 -2.47 7.90
C ARG A 7 -2.81 -3.62 7.46
N TYR A 8 -3.79 -3.34 6.60
CA TYR A 8 -4.85 -4.29 6.25
C TYR A 8 -4.62 -5.02 4.91
N GLU A 9 -3.62 -4.61 4.12
CA GLU A 9 -3.30 -5.11 2.78
C GLU A 9 -4.41 -4.97 1.72
N ARG A 10 -5.61 -4.57 2.14
CA ARG A 10 -6.79 -4.34 1.31
C ARG A 10 -7.65 -3.25 1.93
N ILE A 11 -7.97 -2.22 1.15
CA ILE A 11 -8.83 -1.11 1.59
C ILE A 11 -9.86 -0.77 0.51
N LYS A 12 -11.05 -0.38 0.96
CA LYS A 12 -12.10 0.18 0.09
C LYS A 12 -12.07 1.70 0.19
N THR A 13 -11.94 2.38 -0.94
CA THR A 13 -11.87 3.86 -0.98
C THR A 13 -12.38 4.40 -2.31
N THR A 14 -12.40 5.71 -2.49
CA THR A 14 -12.76 6.33 -3.77
C THR A 14 -11.62 6.16 -4.77
N LYS A 15 -11.95 6.08 -6.07
CA LYS A 15 -10.95 5.90 -7.13
C LYS A 15 -9.85 6.96 -7.09
N THR A 16 -10.23 8.22 -6.93
CA THR A 16 -9.28 9.35 -6.87
C THR A 16 -8.27 9.17 -5.74
N LYS A 17 -8.75 8.80 -4.55
CA LYS A 17 -7.92 8.51 -3.39
C LYS A 17 -7.04 7.28 -3.60
N ALA A 18 -7.57 6.21 -4.18
CA ALA A 18 -6.82 4.99 -4.46
C ALA A 18 -5.65 5.24 -5.42
N MET A 19 -5.85 6.04 -6.47
CA MET A 19 -4.79 6.36 -7.42
C MET A 19 -3.64 7.14 -6.77
N GLU A 20 -3.93 8.06 -5.87
CA GLU A 20 -2.90 8.78 -5.10
C GLU A 20 -2.18 7.87 -4.10
N ILE A 21 -2.92 7.01 -3.38
CA ILE A 21 -2.32 6.02 -2.47
C ILE A 21 -1.39 5.10 -3.25
N ARG A 22 -1.81 4.60 -4.42
CA ARG A 22 -1.00 3.73 -5.28
C ARG A 22 0.35 4.36 -5.59
N ARG A 23 0.37 5.61 -6.06
CA ARG A 23 1.64 6.32 -6.37
C ARG A 23 2.58 6.40 -5.17
N THR A 24 2.03 6.60 -3.98
CA THR A 24 2.83 6.67 -2.75
C THR A 24 3.27 5.29 -2.25
N ALA A 25 2.38 4.32 -2.28
CA ALA A 25 2.64 2.95 -1.83
C ALA A 25 3.73 2.28 -2.67
N GLU A 26 3.67 2.42 -4.00
CA GLU A 26 4.67 1.87 -4.92
C GLU A 26 6.08 2.39 -4.60
N LYS A 27 6.24 3.69 -4.38
CA LYS A 27 7.52 4.31 -4.02
C LYS A 27 8.05 3.84 -2.67
N MET A 28 7.15 3.60 -1.71
CA MET A 28 7.52 3.12 -0.37
C MET A 28 7.96 1.66 -0.40
N ILE A 29 7.23 0.80 -1.11
CA ILE A 29 7.60 -0.62 -1.26
C ILE A 29 8.93 -0.73 -1.99
N THR A 30 9.16 0.03 -3.07
CA THR A 30 10.45 0.02 -3.77
C THR A 30 11.61 0.39 -2.84
N ARG A 31 11.44 1.39 -1.96
CA ARG A 31 12.47 1.74 -0.96
C ARG A 31 12.65 0.68 0.12
N ALA A 32 11.59 -0.05 0.43
CA ALA A 32 11.61 -1.07 1.48
C ALA A 32 12.27 -2.38 1.07
N LYS A 33 12.49 -2.60 -0.23
CA LYS A 33 13.29 -3.73 -0.74
C LYS A 33 14.72 -3.75 -0.22
N GLU A 34 15.28 -2.56 -0.01
CA GLU A 34 16.62 -2.37 0.54
C GLU A 34 16.52 -1.81 1.96
N ASP A 35 16.79 -2.65 2.94
CA ASP A 35 16.80 -2.23 4.34
C ASP A 35 18.07 -1.42 4.64
N SER A 36 17.90 -0.11 4.76
CA SER A 36 18.95 0.81 5.19
C SER A 36 18.39 1.87 6.14
N VAL A 37 19.25 2.40 7.01
CA VAL A 37 18.89 3.50 7.93
C VAL A 37 18.35 4.71 7.16
N HIS A 38 18.94 5.01 6.00
CA HIS A 38 18.48 6.08 5.13
C HIS A 38 17.05 5.82 4.62
N ASN A 39 16.79 4.62 4.08
CA ASN A 39 15.46 4.27 3.57
C ASN A 39 14.41 4.24 4.68
N ARG A 40 14.73 3.70 5.85
CA ARG A 40 13.86 3.73 7.03
C ARG A 40 13.50 5.16 7.45
N ARG A 41 14.47 6.09 7.47
CA ARG A 41 14.22 7.51 7.75
C ARG A 41 13.36 8.17 6.68
N MET A 42 13.61 7.88 5.40
CA MET A 42 12.85 8.45 4.29
C MET A 42 11.39 8.02 4.30
N VAL A 43 11.11 6.74 4.56
CA VAL A 43 9.74 6.23 4.71
C VAL A 43 9.12 6.76 6.02
N GLY A 44 9.90 6.81 7.11
CA GLY A 44 9.48 7.31 8.41
C GLY A 44 9.02 8.78 8.44
N ARG A 45 9.45 9.60 7.46
CA ARG A 45 8.91 10.96 7.27
C ARG A 45 7.41 10.98 6.94
N ARG A 46 6.91 9.91 6.31
CA ARG A 46 5.50 9.78 5.89
C ARG A 46 4.72 8.81 6.77
N ILE A 47 5.34 7.72 7.21
CA ILE A 47 4.73 6.72 8.09
C ILE A 47 5.34 6.90 9.49
N LYS A 48 4.58 7.50 10.39
CA LYS A 48 4.99 7.71 11.79
C LYS A 48 4.78 6.47 12.67
N ASP A 49 3.94 5.55 12.22
CA ASP A 49 3.63 4.31 12.92
C ASP A 49 4.81 3.33 12.79
N LYS A 50 5.43 3.02 13.94
CA LYS A 50 6.63 2.17 14.00
C LYS A 50 6.34 0.72 13.63
N GLU A 51 5.15 0.22 13.94
CA GLU A 51 4.72 -1.15 13.64
C GLU A 51 4.63 -1.33 12.12
N ILE A 52 3.95 -0.40 11.45
CA ILE A 52 3.79 -0.42 9.99
C ILE A 52 5.11 -0.16 9.28
N LEU A 53 5.96 0.73 9.83
CA LEU A 53 7.30 0.92 9.32
C LEU A 53 8.10 -0.39 9.40
N SER A 54 8.06 -1.10 10.54
CA SER A 54 8.72 -2.40 10.67
C SER A 54 8.18 -3.40 9.67
N LYS A 55 6.86 -3.59 9.60
CA LYS A 55 6.21 -4.51 8.66
C LYS A 55 6.63 -4.26 7.22
N LEU A 56 6.75 -2.99 6.82
CA LEU A 56 7.15 -2.64 5.46
C LEU A 56 8.55 -3.16 5.11
N PHE A 57 9.52 -3.07 6.02
CA PHE A 57 10.90 -3.51 5.77
C PHE A 57 11.14 -4.99 6.09
N THR A 58 10.41 -5.57 7.04
CA THR A 58 10.62 -6.96 7.47
C THR A 58 9.81 -7.99 6.68
N ASP A 59 8.64 -7.59 6.17
CA ASP A 59 7.71 -8.49 5.46
C ASP A 59 7.49 -8.03 4.01
N LEU A 60 6.91 -6.84 3.81
CA LEU A 60 6.50 -6.41 2.46
C LEU A 60 7.68 -6.17 1.50
N GLY A 61 8.79 -5.60 1.99
CA GLY A 61 10.00 -5.37 1.20
C GLY A 61 10.58 -6.66 0.61
N PRO A 62 10.94 -7.65 1.47
CA PRO A 62 11.38 -8.98 1.03
C PRO A 62 10.36 -9.68 0.12
N ARG A 63 9.06 -9.63 0.45
CA ARG A 63 7.99 -10.26 -0.33
C ARG A 63 7.91 -9.77 -1.77
N PHE A 64 8.18 -8.49 -2.01
CA PHE A 64 8.16 -7.91 -3.34
C PHE A 64 9.54 -7.75 -3.98
N LYS A 65 10.61 -8.34 -3.41
CA LYS A 65 12.00 -8.11 -3.85
C LYS A 65 12.20 -8.37 -5.34
N GLU A 66 11.70 -9.50 -5.84
CA GLU A 66 11.83 -9.93 -7.24
C GLU A 66 10.86 -9.20 -8.22
N ARG A 67 9.82 -8.53 -7.71
CA ARG A 67 8.81 -7.88 -8.57
C ARG A 67 9.24 -6.47 -8.98
N ASN A 68 9.41 -6.20 -10.27
CA ASN A 68 9.77 -4.87 -10.77
C ASN A 68 8.56 -3.94 -10.94
N GLY A 69 7.99 -3.51 -9.80
CA GLY A 69 6.85 -2.59 -9.76
C GLY A 69 5.48 -3.25 -9.92
N GLY A 70 4.42 -2.48 -9.69
CA GLY A 70 3.06 -3.01 -9.73
C GLY A 70 2.73 -3.86 -8.50
N TYR A 71 3.05 -3.34 -7.31
CA TYR A 71 2.80 -4.03 -6.04
C TYR A 71 1.33 -3.93 -5.58
N THR A 72 0.58 -3.00 -6.17
CA THR A 72 -0.82 -2.75 -5.85
C THR A 72 -1.76 -3.07 -7.01
N ARG A 73 -2.97 -3.52 -6.69
CA ARG A 73 -4.05 -3.80 -7.63
C ARG A 73 -5.31 -3.00 -7.27
N VAL A 74 -6.04 -2.54 -8.28
CA VAL A 74 -7.27 -1.76 -8.12
C VAL A 74 -8.44 -2.50 -8.77
N TYR A 75 -9.50 -2.77 -8.01
CA TYR A 75 -10.77 -3.31 -8.50
C TYR A 75 -11.87 -2.27 -8.42
N LYS A 76 -12.69 -2.15 -9.47
CA LYS A 76 -13.86 -1.27 -9.47
C LYS A 76 -15.02 -1.95 -8.75
N LEU A 77 -15.71 -1.21 -7.89
CA LEU A 77 -16.91 -1.71 -7.17
C LEU A 77 -18.22 -1.05 -7.63
N GLY A 78 -18.14 0.04 -8.41
CA GLY A 78 -19.30 0.85 -8.78
C GLY A 78 -19.38 2.15 -7.98
N GLN A 79 -20.56 2.77 -7.96
CA GLN A 79 -20.76 4.08 -7.31
C GLN A 79 -21.31 3.93 -5.90
N ARG A 80 -20.88 4.82 -5.00
CA ARG A 80 -21.43 4.90 -3.64
C ARG A 80 -22.82 5.52 -3.65
N GLN A 81 -23.75 4.93 -2.90
CA GLN A 81 -25.07 5.52 -2.69
C GLN A 81 -24.97 6.82 -1.90
N GLY A 82 -25.64 7.86 -2.38
CA GLY A 82 -25.66 9.20 -1.77
C GLY A 82 -24.92 10.24 -2.59
N ASP A 83 -23.62 10.03 -2.85
CA ASP A 83 -22.78 11.01 -3.56
C ASP A 83 -22.22 10.53 -4.91
N ALA A 84 -22.66 9.35 -5.38
CA ALA A 84 -22.27 8.74 -6.65
C ALA A 84 -20.74 8.61 -6.85
N ALA A 85 -19.95 8.65 -5.78
CA ALA A 85 -18.49 8.55 -5.87
C ALA A 85 -18.07 7.16 -6.37
N GLU A 86 -17.18 7.10 -7.38
CA GLU A 86 -16.65 5.83 -7.88
C GLU A 86 -15.77 5.16 -6.81
N MET A 87 -16.24 4.02 -6.32
CA MET A 87 -15.59 3.22 -5.29
C MET A 87 -14.73 2.14 -5.91
N VAL A 88 -13.59 1.92 -5.29
CA VAL A 88 -12.63 0.89 -5.68
C VAL A 88 -12.08 0.17 -4.44
N ILE A 89 -11.63 -1.05 -4.65
CA ILE A 89 -10.74 -1.76 -3.72
C ILE A 89 -9.32 -1.55 -4.20
N LEU A 90 -8.44 -1.13 -3.29
CA LEU A 90 -7.00 -1.13 -3.48
C LEU A 90 -6.39 -2.20 -2.59
N GLU A 91 -5.63 -3.12 -3.16
CA GLU A 91 -5.00 -4.23 -2.45
C GLU A 91 -3.55 -4.47 -2.88
N LEU A 92 -2.78 -5.19 -2.06
CA LEU A 92 -1.48 -5.71 -2.41
C LEU A 92 -1.61 -7.02 -3.22
N VAL A 93 -0.78 -7.17 -4.24
CA VAL A 93 -0.95 -8.23 -5.26
C VAL A 93 -0.75 -9.66 -4.70
N ASP A 94 0.18 -9.86 -3.78
CA ASP A 94 0.52 -11.20 -3.26
C ASP A 94 -0.09 -11.47 -1.87
N ARG A 95 -1.25 -10.86 -1.53
CA ARG A 95 -1.89 -11.06 -0.21
C ARG A 95 -2.15 -12.55 0.02
N SER A 96 -1.76 -13.07 1.18
CA SER A 96 -2.23 -14.37 1.63
C SER A 96 -3.74 -14.26 1.84
N THR A 97 -4.49 -14.82 0.90
CA THR A 97 -5.92 -15.09 1.08
C THR A 97 -6.03 -16.30 1.98
N GLU A 98 -5.85 -16.10 3.29
CA GLU A 98 -6.61 -16.92 4.22
C GLU A 98 -8.03 -16.35 4.20
N GLU A 99 -8.98 -17.27 3.99
CA GLU A 99 -10.37 -17.05 3.57
C GLU A 99 -11.16 -16.10 4.47
#